data_AF-A0A3C0NX48-F1
#
_entry.id   AF-A0A3C0NX48-F1
#
_cell.length_a   1.000
_cell.length_b   1.000
_cell.length_c   1.000
_cell.angle_alpha   90.00
_cell.angle_beta   90.00
_cell.angle_gamma   90.00
#
_symmetry.space_group_name_H-M   'P 1'
#
loop_
_entity.id
_entity.type
_entity.pdbx_description
1 polymer ?
#
loop_
_entity_poly.entity_id
_entity_poly.type
_entity_poly.pdbx_seq_one_letter_code
_entity_poly.pdbx_strand_id
1 'polypeptide(L)'
;IFVLDMGEPVKIVDLAKDMIRLSGFQPEEIRIDYTGLRPGEKLYEELLADDENTLPTTHEKLRIAQARAVPPAWLSDLLIWLESVPHLSELQIKAQIGEWVEEYQPNSDVSIQKQAIAILGSQTVH
;
A
#
# COMPACT_ATOMS: atom_id res chain seq x y z
N ILE A 1 19.27 2.62 -3.46
CA ILE A 1 18.62 1.72 -2.48
C ILE A 1 18.45 0.37 -3.16
N PHE A 2 18.75 -0.76 -2.52
CA PHE A 2 18.54 -2.08 -3.14
C PHE A 2 17.08 -2.49 -3.04
N VAL A 3 16.52 -3.00 -4.13
CA VAL A 3 15.14 -3.48 -4.22
C VAL A 3 15.15 -4.88 -4.84
N LEU A 4 14.29 -5.75 -4.33
CA LEU A 4 14.12 -7.11 -4.85
C LEU A 4 13.01 -7.14 -5.88
N ASP A 5 13.25 -7.86 -6.97
CA ASP A 5 12.18 -8.25 -7.88
C ASP A 5 11.35 -9.35 -7.22
N MET A 6 10.09 -9.00 -6.91
CA MET A 6 9.13 -9.87 -6.23
C MET A 6 8.34 -10.75 -7.22
N GLY A 7 8.53 -10.57 -8.53
CA GLY A 7 7.78 -11.27 -9.56
C GLY A 7 6.29 -10.89 -9.57
N GLU A 8 5.46 -11.85 -9.94
CA GLU A 8 4.04 -11.62 -10.14
C GLU A 8 3.28 -11.36 -8.82
N PRO A 9 2.38 -10.37 -8.78
CA PRO A 9 1.58 -10.08 -7.60
C PRO A 9 0.61 -11.23 -7.30
N VAL A 10 0.47 -11.57 -6.02
CA VAL A 10 -0.43 -12.64 -5.56
C VAL A 10 -1.67 -12.04 -4.90
N LYS A 11 -2.87 -12.51 -5.29
CA LYS A 11 -4.12 -12.08 -4.65
C LYS A 11 -4.28 -12.76 -3.28
N ILE A 12 -4.56 -11.96 -2.25
CA ILE A 12 -4.76 -12.45 -0.88
C ILE A 12 -5.88 -13.50 -0.78
N VAL A 13 -6.94 -13.37 -1.57
CA VAL A 13 -8.04 -14.35 -1.61
C VAL A 13 -7.59 -15.72 -2.13
N ASP A 14 -6.68 -15.75 -3.09
CA ASP A 14 -6.21 -17.01 -3.67
C ASP A 14 -5.24 -17.68 -2.69
N LEU A 15 -4.37 -16.90 -2.04
CA LEU A 15 -3.54 -17.38 -0.95
C LEU A 15 -4.38 -17.99 0.19
N ALA A 16 -5.46 -17.34 0.60
CA ALA A 16 -6.35 -17.87 1.64
C ALA A 16 -6.98 -19.20 1.23
N LYS A 17 -7.44 -19.34 -0.02
CA LYS A 17 -7.96 -20.62 -0.56
C LYS A 17 -6.88 -21.70 -0.59
N ASP A 18 -5.66 -21.35 -0.96
CA ASP A 18 -4.55 -22.30 -0.97
C ASP A 18 -4.21 -22.78 0.44
N MET A 19 -4.23 -21.90 1.44
CA MET A 19 -4.06 -22.29 2.84
C MET A 19 -5.15 -23.26 3.33
N ILE A 20 -6.40 -23.07 2.92
CA ILE A 20 -7.51 -23.98 3.24
C ILE A 20 -7.25 -25.37 2.63
N ARG A 21 -6.88 -25.42 1.34
CA ARG A 21 -6.56 -26.67 0.63
C ARG A 21 -5.39 -27.41 1.26
N LEU A 22 -4.31 -26.69 1.56
CA LEU A 22 -3.11 -27.24 2.20
C LEU A 22 -3.40 -27.77 3.61
N SER A 23 -4.46 -27.29 4.26
CA SER A 23 -4.92 -27.77 5.55
C SER A 23 -5.83 -29.01 5.45
N GLY A 24 -6.07 -29.54 4.25
CA GLY A 24 -6.86 -30.76 4.02
C GLY A 24 -8.36 -30.52 3.83
N PHE A 25 -8.80 -29.27 3.71
CA PHE A 25 -10.20 -28.90 3.50
C PHE A 25 -10.45 -28.38 2.08
N GLN A 26 -11.67 -28.52 1.59
CA GLN A 26 -12.13 -27.81 0.40
C GLN A 26 -12.43 -26.33 0.75
N PRO A 27 -12.20 -25.39 -0.18
CA PRO A 27 -12.48 -23.97 0.03
C PRO A 27 -13.91 -23.64 0.49
N GLU A 28 -14.87 -24.51 0.22
CA GLU A 28 -16.28 -24.37 0.61
C GLU A 28 -16.55 -24.79 2.06
N GLU A 29 -15.65 -25.57 2.68
CA GLU A 29 -15.78 -26.05 4.07
C GLU A 29 -15.39 -24.98 5.08
N ILE A 30 -14.57 -24.00 4.68
CA ILE A 30 -14.15 -22.88 5.52
C ILE A 30 -14.56 -21.57 4.85
N ARG A 31 -15.50 -20.87 5.47
CA ARG A 31 -16.02 -19.59 4.96
C ARG A 31 -14.95 -18.50 5.01
N ILE A 32 -14.80 -17.78 3.90
CA ILE A 32 -14.00 -16.55 3.82
C ILE A 32 -14.94 -15.35 3.94
N ASP A 33 -14.76 -14.55 4.99
CA ASP A 33 -15.49 -13.31 5.20
C ASP A 33 -14.63 -12.08 4.86
N TYR A 34 -15.17 -11.18 4.05
CA TYR A 34 -14.50 -9.94 3.65
C TYR A 34 -14.84 -8.82 4.63
N THR A 35 -13.85 -8.36 5.40
CA THR A 35 -14.02 -7.30 6.41
C THR A 35 -13.79 -5.89 5.86
N GLY A 36 -13.36 -5.77 4.61
CA GLY A 36 -12.97 -4.49 4.00
C GLY A 36 -11.56 -4.04 4.38
N LEU A 37 -11.11 -2.96 3.75
CA LEU A 37 -9.79 -2.36 4.01
C LEU A 37 -9.80 -1.56 5.32
N ARG A 38 -8.72 -1.67 6.09
CA ARG A 38 -8.47 -0.84 7.27
C ARG A 38 -7.99 0.55 6.83
N PRO A 39 -8.18 1.60 7.65
CA PRO A 39 -7.68 2.93 7.34
C PRO A 39 -6.17 2.91 7.05
N GLY A 40 -5.79 3.45 5.90
CA GLY A 40 -4.39 3.48 5.43
C GLY A 40 -3.93 2.24 4.65
N GLU A 41 -4.75 1.20 4.49
CA GLU A 41 -4.40 0.07 3.63
C GLU A 41 -4.59 0.39 2.15
N LYS A 42 -3.70 -0.16 1.31
CA LYS A 42 -3.81 -0.14 -0.14
C LYS A 42 -4.34 -1.49 -0.63
N LEU A 43 -5.15 -1.48 -1.70
CA LEU A 43 -5.62 -2.71 -2.36
C LEU A 43 -4.51 -3.35 -3.23
N TYR A 44 -3.59 -2.53 -3.71
CA TYR A 44 -2.42 -2.91 -4.49
C TYR A 44 -1.22 -2.12 -3.97
N GLU A 45 -0.09 -2.81 -3.78
CA GLU A 45 1.20 -2.16 -3.52
C GLU A 45 1.80 -1.62 -4.82
N GLU A 46 2.64 -0.59 -4.71
CA GLU A 46 3.40 -0.07 -5.86
C GLU A 46 4.58 -0.98 -6.17
N LEU A 47 4.72 -1.38 -7.44
CA LEU A 47 5.88 -2.14 -7.89
C LEU A 47 7.08 -1.21 -8.05
N LEU A 48 7.90 -1.09 -7.02
CA LEU A 48 9.14 -0.31 -7.06
C LEU A 48 10.15 -0.83 -8.09
N ALA A 49 9.97 -2.06 -8.59
CA ALA A 49 10.87 -2.70 -9.54
C ALA A 49 10.60 -2.33 -11.02
N ASP A 50 9.55 -1.56 -11.31
CA ASP A 50 9.29 -1.09 -12.68
C ASP A 50 10.48 -0.29 -13.22
N ASP A 51 10.81 -0.55 -14.48
CA ASP A 51 12.11 -0.26 -15.11
C ASP A 51 12.45 1.23 -15.17
N GLU A 52 11.46 2.12 -14.99
CA GLU A 52 11.61 3.56 -15.17
C GLU A 52 12.50 4.23 -14.10
N ASN A 53 12.56 3.69 -12.88
CA ASN A 53 13.30 4.30 -11.76
C ASN A 53 14.36 3.38 -11.11
N THR A 54 14.64 2.24 -11.73
CA THR A 54 15.57 1.25 -11.19
C THR A 54 16.66 0.84 -12.17
N LEU A 55 17.89 0.72 -11.68
CA LEU A 55 19.03 0.23 -12.47
C LEU A 55 19.22 -1.28 -12.24
N PRO A 56 19.59 -2.05 -13.28
CA PRO A 56 19.88 -3.47 -13.13
C PRO A 56 21.18 -3.69 -12.33
N THR A 57 21.29 -4.85 -11.71
CA THR A 57 22.56 -5.36 -11.16
C THR A 57 23.00 -6.61 -11.92
N THR A 58 24.11 -7.23 -11.52
CA THR A 58 24.54 -8.53 -12.07
C THR A 58 23.61 -9.68 -11.70
N HIS A 59 22.75 -9.53 -10.70
CA HIS A 59 21.83 -10.56 -10.26
C HIS A 59 20.40 -10.21 -10.69
N GLU A 60 19.71 -11.11 -11.39
CA GLU A 60 18.42 -10.86 -12.04
C GLU A 60 17.33 -10.37 -11.07
N LYS A 61 17.30 -10.92 -9.85
CA LYS A 61 16.31 -10.52 -8.83
C LYS A 61 16.67 -9.29 -7.99
N LEU A 62 17.78 -8.60 -8.31
CA LEU A 62 18.28 -7.48 -7.51
C LEU A 62 18.43 -6.24 -8.38
N ARG A 63 17.78 -5.15 -7.96
CA ARG A 63 17.81 -3.85 -8.65
C ARG A 63 18.25 -2.74 -7.71
N ILE A 64 18.69 -1.62 -8.28
CA ILE A 64 19.06 -0.41 -7.53
C ILE A 64 18.04 0.67 -7.85
N ALA A 65 17.17 0.98 -6.90
CA ALA A 65 16.32 2.16 -6.96
C ALA A 65 17.15 3.43 -6.75
N GLN A 66 16.96 4.40 -7.65
CA GLN A 66 17.62 5.68 -7.55
C GLN A 66 16.93 6.52 -6.47
N ALA A 67 17.68 6.91 -5.45
CA ALA A 67 17.18 7.82 -4.44
C ALA A 67 17.29 9.26 -4.95
N ARG A 68 16.28 10.08 -4.65
CA ARG A 68 16.35 11.52 -4.93
C ARG A 68 17.44 12.19 -4.10
N ALA A 69 18.09 13.19 -4.67
CA ALA A 69 18.96 14.07 -3.90
C ALA A 69 18.09 15.02 -3.05
N VAL A 70 18.46 15.21 -1.78
CA VAL A 70 17.82 16.16 -0.87
C VAL A 70 18.80 17.29 -0.51
N PRO A 71 18.31 18.51 -0.20
CA PRO A 71 19.15 19.60 0.26
C PRO A 71 19.95 19.22 1.53
N PRO A 72 21.17 19.76 1.74
CA PRO A 72 21.98 19.45 2.92
C PRO A 72 21.28 19.74 4.27
N ALA A 73 20.43 20.78 4.31
CA ALA A 73 19.67 21.16 5.50
C ALA A 73 18.43 20.29 5.75
N TRP A 74 18.01 19.48 4.77
CA TRP A 74 16.76 18.72 4.84
C TRP A 74 16.69 17.81 6.07
N LEU A 75 17.79 17.12 6.40
CA LEU A 75 17.84 16.23 7.57
C LEU A 75 17.75 17.01 8.88
N SER A 76 18.45 18.16 8.99
CA SER A 76 18.38 18.98 10.20
C SER A 76 16.99 19.56 10.41
N ASP A 77 16.34 20.02 9.34
CA ASP A 77 15.00 20.58 9.41
C ASP A 77 13.97 19.49 9.77
N LEU A 78 14.14 18.26 9.25
CA LEU A 78 13.31 17.11 9.59
C LEU A 78 13.43 16.74 11.07
N LEU A 79 14.64 16.76 11.63
CA LEU A 79 14.86 16.45 13.05
C LEU A 79 14.20 17.48 13.96
N ILE A 80 14.31 18.77 13.62
CA ILE A 80 13.63 19.86 14.34
C ILE A 80 12.10 19.64 14.30
N TRP A 81 11.56 19.26 13.13
CA TRP A 81 10.15 18.94 13.01
C TRP A 81 9.75 17.73 13.87
N LEU A 82 10.54 16.64 13.87
CA LEU A 82 10.27 15.44 14.68
C LEU A 82 10.24 15.75 16.19
N GLU A 83 11.10 16.64 16.68
CA GLU A 83 11.08 17.10 18.07
C GLU A 83 9.78 17.82 18.43
N SER A 84 9.11 18.45 17.46
CA SER A 84 7.83 19.13 17.67
C SER A 84 6.61 18.19 17.65
N VAL A 85 6.74 16.97 17.08
CA VAL A 85 5.63 16.01 16.88
C VAL A 85 4.85 15.67 18.16
N PRO A 86 5.47 15.49 19.35
CA PRO A 86 4.72 15.20 20.58
C PRO A 86 3.70 16.28 20.98
N HIS A 87 3.80 17.49 20.41
CA HIS A 87 2.91 18.61 20.66
C HIS A 87 1.85 18.82 19.57
N LEU A 88 1.83 17.97 18.53
CA LEU A 88 0.91 18.08 17.40
C LEU A 88 -0.27 17.11 17.53
N SER A 89 -1.42 17.51 17.01
CA SER A 89 -2.56 16.62 16.82
C SER A 89 -2.35 15.69 15.61
N GLU A 90 -3.07 14.57 15.56
CA GLU A 90 -3.05 13.63 14.43
C GLU A 90 -3.33 14.31 13.09
N LEU A 91 -4.29 15.24 13.04
CA LEU A 91 -4.61 16.00 11.84
C LEU A 91 -3.42 16.84 11.37
N GLN A 92 -2.72 17.50 12.30
CA GLN A 92 -1.53 18.31 12.00
C GLN A 92 -0.36 17.43 11.54
N ILE A 93 -0.16 16.28 12.18
CA ILE A 93 0.88 15.32 11.78
C ILE A 93 0.64 14.84 10.35
N LYS A 94 -0.59 14.38 10.05
CA LYS A 94 -0.96 13.94 8.69
C LYS A 94 -0.77 15.04 7.66
N ALA A 95 -1.19 16.27 7.96
CA ALA A 95 -0.99 17.40 7.05
C ALA A 95 0.52 17.68 6.81
N GLN A 96 1.33 17.67 7.88
CA GLN A 96 2.75 18.03 7.79
C GLN A 96 3.63 16.92 7.21
N ILE A 97 3.25 15.63 7.32
CA ILE A 97 3.98 14.54 6.65
C ILE A 97 4.02 14.74 5.13
N GLY A 98 2.96 15.30 4.54
CA GLY A 98 2.91 15.62 3.10
C GLY A 98 3.99 16.61 2.63
N GLU A 99 4.51 17.45 3.53
CA GLU A 99 5.60 18.39 3.23
C GLU A 99 6.97 17.68 3.16
N TRP A 100 7.11 16.54 3.83
CA TRP A 100 8.36 15.77 3.90
C TRP A 100 8.41 14.62 2.90
N VAL A 101 7.25 14.04 2.59
CA VAL A 101 7.10 12.86 1.75
C VAL A 101 6.10 13.18 0.64
N GLU A 102 6.61 13.49 -0.56
CA GLU A 102 5.80 13.93 -1.72
C GLU A 102 4.74 12.90 -2.14
N GLU A 103 5.03 11.61 -1.95
CA GLU A 103 4.14 10.49 -2.28
C GLU A 103 3.09 10.21 -1.19
N TYR A 104 3.13 10.95 -0.07
CA TYR A 104 2.19 10.73 1.02
C TYR A 104 0.78 11.16 0.64
N GLN A 105 -0.12 10.18 0.56
CA GLN A 105 -1.55 10.39 0.37
C GLN A 105 -2.27 9.99 1.66
N PRO A 106 -2.66 10.95 2.53
CA PRO A 106 -3.50 10.64 3.66
C PRO A 106 -4.86 10.21 3.09
N ASN A 107 -5.18 8.92 3.17
CA ASN A 107 -6.42 8.36 2.65
C ASN A 107 -7.62 9.22 3.10
N SER A 108 -8.21 9.97 2.17
CA SER A 108 -9.47 10.67 2.34
C SER A 108 -10.56 9.61 2.50
N ASP A 109 -11.34 9.74 3.56
CA ASP A 109 -12.55 8.97 3.90
C ASP A 109 -12.99 7.87 2.92
N VAL A 110 -13.02 6.65 3.44
CA VAL A 110 -13.56 5.39 2.87
C VAL A 110 -15.06 5.49 2.45
N SER A 111 -15.66 6.67 2.51
CA SER A 111 -17.10 6.91 2.32
C SER A 111 -17.55 6.99 0.85
N ILE A 112 -16.66 7.14 -0.14
CA ILE A 112 -17.06 7.29 -1.55
C ILE A 112 -17.22 5.93 -2.28
N GLN A 113 -16.64 4.83 -1.79
CA GLN A 113 -16.70 3.55 -2.51
C GLN A 113 -17.92 2.67 -2.19
N LYS A 114 -18.77 3.06 -1.21
CA LYS A 114 -20.04 2.35 -0.94
C LYS A 114 -21.09 2.52 -2.04
N GLN A 115 -20.97 3.50 -2.94
CA GLN A 115 -21.97 3.74 -4.00
C GLN A 115 -21.76 2.91 -5.27
N ALA A 116 -20.56 2.40 -5.54
CA ALA A 116 -20.30 1.61 -6.74
C ALA A 116 -20.86 0.16 -6.64
N ILE A 117 -20.96 -0.39 -5.42
CA ILE A 117 -21.46 -1.76 -5.21
C ILE A 117 -23.00 -1.79 -5.13
N ALA A 118 -23.66 -0.67 -4.81
CA ALA A 118 -25.12 -0.59 -4.71
C ALA A 118 -25.85 -0.44 -6.06
N ILE A 119 -25.17 -0.06 -7.14
CA ILE A 119 -25.81 0.24 -8.45
C ILE A 119 -25.86 -1.00 -9.37
N LEU A 120 -25.04 -2.04 -9.11
CA LEU A 120 -24.98 -3.24 -9.95
C LEU A 120 -25.94 -4.38 -9.53
N GLY A 121 -26.80 -4.15 -8.53
CA GLY A 121 -27.66 -5.19 -7.95
C GLY A 121 -29.15 -5.18 -8.35
N SER A 122 -29.60 -4.34 -9.29
CA SER A 122 -31.04 -4.13 -9.51
C SER A 122 -31.53 -4.16 -10.97
N GLN A 123 -30.92 -4.97 -11.83
CA GLN A 123 -31.54 -5.43 -13.08
C GLN A 123 -31.10 -6.89 -13.25
N THR A 124 -31.94 -7.92 -13.03
CA THR A 124 -33.03 -8.36 -13.91
C THR A 124 -33.67 -9.56 -13.23
N VAL A 125 -35.01 -9.64 -13.07
CA VAL A 125 -35.87 -10.82 -13.36
C VAL A 125 -37.34 -10.35 -13.29
N HIS A 126 -37.94 -10.08 -14.44
CA HIS A 126 -39.21 -10.66 -14.87
C HIS A 126 -39.21 -10.74 -16.40
#